data_AF-A0A0F9K3Y3-F1
#
_entry.id   AF-A0A0F9K3Y3-F1
#
_cell.length_a   1.000
_cell.length_b   1.000
_cell.length_c   1.000
_cell.angle_alpha   90.00
_cell.angle_beta   90.00
_cell.angle_gamma   90.00
#
_symmetry.space_group_name_H-M   'P 1'
#
loop_
_entity.id
_entity.type
_entity.pdbx_description
1 polymer ?
#
loop_
_entity_poly.entity_id
_entity_poly.type
_entity_poly.pdbx_seq_one_letter_code
_entity_poly.pdbx_strand_id
1 'polypeptide(L)'
;DGSDKRIYCMIGDGEAREGQIWEALDYIVDQKLTNVIAIFNCNGQGQSDYVSVQQTHPTLASKLEAFGYEVKTIDGHNWDDVFAALTAEPGDKPLAIVAKTLKGWGVKELLSGNYHGKPVAEDNVAAAIADLDEKAVELGVGNLVDSEALDITTPAAVARPSDGPISAGSLADALTEVGL
;
A
#
# COMPACT_ATOMS: atom_id res chain seq x y z
N ASP A 1 5.40 -5.10 23.99
CA ASP A 1 6.87 -4.94 24.09
C ASP A 1 7.28 -3.53 24.53
N GLY A 2 6.35 -2.59 24.75
CA GLY A 2 6.67 -1.22 25.16
C GLY A 2 7.26 -0.36 24.04
N SER A 3 7.17 -0.83 22.78
CA SER A 3 7.67 -0.13 21.61
C SER A 3 6.84 1.13 21.32
N ASP A 4 7.53 2.24 21.09
CA ASP A 4 6.97 3.53 20.64
C ASP A 4 6.84 3.63 19.11
N LYS A 5 7.26 2.59 18.39
CA LYS A 5 7.18 2.54 16.93
C LYS A 5 5.74 2.64 16.43
N ARG A 6 5.58 3.41 15.37
CA ARG A 6 4.38 3.43 14.53
C ARG A 6 4.54 2.46 13.38
N ILE A 7 3.49 1.70 13.10
CA ILE A 7 3.45 0.68 12.06
C ILE A 7 2.47 1.19 11.00
N TYR A 8 2.95 1.35 9.77
CA TYR A 8 2.12 1.75 8.64
C TYR A 8 1.94 0.55 7.72
N CYS A 9 0.69 0.19 7.44
CA CYS A 9 0.35 -0.90 6.55
C CYS A 9 -0.38 -0.35 5.32
N MET A 10 0.23 -0.48 4.15
CA MET A 10 -0.41 -0.08 2.89
C MET A 10 -1.20 -1.24 2.30
N ILE A 11 -2.46 -0.99 1.98
CA ILE A 11 -3.43 -1.98 1.53
C ILE A 11 -4.05 -1.47 0.22
N GLY A 12 -4.06 -2.30 -0.81
CA GLY A 12 -4.75 -1.96 -2.06
C GLY A 12 -6.28 -2.02 -1.91
N ASP A 13 -7.03 -1.19 -2.63
CA ASP A 13 -8.49 -1.31 -2.72
C ASP A 13 -8.95 -2.69 -3.25
N GLY A 14 -8.23 -3.26 -4.22
CA GLY A 14 -8.46 -4.64 -4.66
C GLY A 14 -8.15 -5.69 -3.60
N GLU A 15 -7.07 -5.50 -2.85
CA GLU A 15 -6.62 -6.37 -1.74
C GLU A 15 -7.62 -6.35 -0.57
N ALA A 16 -8.23 -5.18 -0.30
CA ALA A 16 -9.25 -4.99 0.73
C ALA A 16 -10.53 -5.85 0.51
N ARG A 17 -10.60 -6.63 -0.57
CA ARG A 17 -11.64 -7.63 -0.76
C ARG A 17 -11.39 -8.92 0.03
N GLU A 18 -10.13 -9.22 0.34
CA GLU A 18 -9.76 -10.46 1.00
C GLU A 18 -10.20 -10.46 2.48
N GLY A 19 -10.78 -11.58 2.91
CA GLY A 19 -11.35 -11.71 4.26
C GLY A 19 -10.33 -11.48 5.37
N GLN A 20 -9.09 -11.94 5.16
CA GLN A 20 -7.98 -11.79 6.12
C GLN A 20 -7.69 -10.32 6.47
N ILE A 21 -7.95 -9.38 5.55
CA ILE A 21 -7.78 -7.95 5.83
C ILE A 21 -8.77 -7.51 6.91
N TRP A 22 -10.04 -7.94 6.79
CA TRP A 22 -11.09 -7.58 7.73
C TRP A 22 -10.93 -8.27 9.09
N GLU A 23 -10.47 -9.52 9.11
CA GLU A 23 -10.12 -10.21 10.35
C GLU A 23 -8.97 -9.50 11.09
N ALA A 24 -7.94 -9.04 10.37
CA ALA A 24 -6.85 -8.26 10.96
C ALA A 24 -7.32 -6.89 11.48
N LEU A 25 -8.20 -6.21 10.73
CA LEU A 25 -8.74 -4.91 11.14
C LEU A 25 -9.61 -5.02 12.40
N ASP A 26 -10.41 -6.07 12.52
CA ASP A 26 -11.21 -6.38 13.71
C ASP A 26 -10.30 -6.59 14.93
N TYR A 27 -9.26 -7.41 14.78
CA TYR A 27 -8.28 -7.66 15.84
C TYR A 27 -7.56 -6.38 16.32
N ILE A 28 -7.16 -5.50 15.40
CA ILE A 28 -6.53 -4.21 15.72
C ILE A 28 -7.45 -3.35 16.60
N VAL A 29 -8.76 -3.34 16.31
CA VAL A 29 -9.74 -2.59 17.10
C VAL A 29 -9.94 -3.24 18.47
N ASP A 30 -10.14 -4.56 18.52
CA ASP A 30 -10.33 -5.32 19.76
C ASP A 30 -9.16 -5.13 20.73
N GLN A 31 -7.93 -5.15 20.20
CA GLN A 31 -6.70 -4.97 20.98
C GLN A 31 -6.28 -3.50 21.13
N LYS A 32 -7.04 -2.55 20.58
CA LYS A 32 -6.78 -1.10 20.64
C LYS A 32 -5.37 -0.73 20.19
N LEU A 33 -4.91 -1.29 19.07
CA LEU A 33 -3.56 -1.05 18.55
C LEU A 33 -3.50 0.29 17.80
N THR A 34 -3.49 1.40 18.54
CA THR A 34 -3.55 2.76 17.98
C THR A 34 -2.24 3.21 17.31
N ASN A 35 -1.16 2.45 17.49
CA ASN A 35 0.11 2.65 16.79
C ASN A 35 0.18 1.93 15.43
N VAL A 36 -0.84 1.13 15.07
CA VAL A 36 -0.98 0.50 13.74
C VAL A 36 -1.93 1.34 12.90
N ILE A 37 -1.43 1.82 11.76
CA ILE A 37 -2.15 2.73 10.86
C ILE A 37 -2.35 2.01 9.53
N ALA A 38 -3.60 1.73 9.20
CA ALA A 38 -3.97 1.13 7.93
C ALA A 38 -4.14 2.22 6.87
N ILE A 39 -3.47 2.08 5.73
CA ILE A 39 -3.51 3.03 4.61
C ILE A 39 -4.10 2.31 3.40
N PHE A 40 -5.33 2.65 3.05
CA PHE A 40 -6.02 2.13 1.87
C PHE A 40 -5.70 2.99 0.65
N ASN A 41 -4.93 2.43 -0.27
CA ASN A 41 -4.62 3.03 -1.56
C ASN A 41 -5.77 2.76 -2.55
N CYS A 42 -6.68 3.74 -2.68
CA CYS A 42 -7.88 3.64 -3.49
C CYS A 42 -7.65 4.29 -4.87
N ASN A 43 -7.09 3.50 -5.79
CA ASN A 43 -6.81 3.92 -7.17
C ASN A 43 -7.89 3.48 -8.17
N GLY A 44 -8.84 2.67 -7.74
CA GLY A 44 -9.98 2.17 -8.50
C GLY A 44 -9.69 0.96 -9.39
N GLN A 45 -8.46 0.42 -9.42
CA GLN A 45 -8.06 -0.61 -10.38
C GLN A 45 -7.33 -1.81 -9.74
N GLY A 46 -7.90 -3.00 -9.93
CA GLY A 46 -7.23 -4.27 -9.62
C GLY A 46 -6.18 -4.67 -10.66
N GLN A 47 -5.82 -5.97 -10.67
CA GLN A 47 -4.84 -6.50 -11.62
C GLN A 47 -5.34 -6.48 -13.06
N SER A 48 -6.60 -6.85 -13.30
CA SER A 48 -7.13 -7.06 -14.65
C SER A 48 -8.18 -6.02 -15.05
N ASP A 49 -8.88 -5.43 -14.08
CA ASP A 49 -10.03 -4.55 -14.31
C ASP A 49 -10.22 -3.60 -13.11
N TYR A 50 -11.19 -2.70 -13.22
CA TYR A 50 -11.64 -1.84 -12.14
C TYR A 50 -12.12 -2.64 -10.94
N VAL A 51 -11.89 -2.10 -9.74
CA VAL A 51 -12.43 -2.68 -8.51
C VAL A 51 -13.95 -2.56 -8.49
N SER A 52 -14.61 -3.44 -7.74
CA SER A 52 -16.06 -3.35 -7.54
C SER A 52 -16.43 -2.06 -6.79
N VAL A 53 -17.68 -1.62 -6.94
CA VAL A 53 -18.26 -0.51 -6.15
C VAL A 53 -18.15 -0.73 -4.63
N GLN A 54 -17.97 -1.98 -4.20
CA GLN A 54 -17.75 -2.37 -2.81
C GLN A 54 -16.36 -2.01 -2.26
N GLN A 55 -15.42 -1.63 -3.14
CA GLN A 55 -14.03 -1.28 -2.85
C GLN A 55 -13.72 0.19 -3.21
N THR A 56 -14.74 1.00 -3.49
CA THR A 56 -14.53 2.44 -3.70
C THR A 56 -14.14 3.12 -2.39
N HIS A 57 -13.40 4.23 -2.47
CA HIS A 57 -12.98 4.98 -1.30
C HIS A 57 -14.13 5.35 -0.32
N PRO A 58 -15.33 5.82 -0.73
CA PRO A 58 -16.38 6.13 0.24
C PRO A 58 -16.94 4.86 0.91
N THR A 59 -17.05 3.75 0.17
CA THR A 59 -17.53 2.49 0.73
C THR A 59 -16.53 1.91 1.72
N LEU A 60 -15.23 1.95 1.40
CA LEU A 60 -14.18 1.51 2.31
C LEU A 60 -14.14 2.38 3.57
N ALA A 61 -14.25 3.71 3.45
CA ALA A 61 -14.35 4.61 4.59
C ALA A 61 -15.51 4.22 5.53
N SER A 62 -16.72 4.04 4.99
CA SER A 62 -17.88 3.64 5.80
C SER A 62 -17.72 2.27 6.46
N LYS A 63 -17.08 1.30 5.78
CA LYS A 63 -16.80 -0.01 6.38
C LYS A 63 -15.82 0.12 7.56
N LEU A 64 -14.74 0.90 7.39
CA LEU A 64 -13.74 1.11 8.44
C LEU A 64 -14.34 1.84 9.65
N GLU A 65 -15.16 2.87 9.42
CA GLU A 65 -15.93 3.53 10.49
C GLU A 65 -16.82 2.54 11.25
N ALA A 66 -17.51 1.64 10.53
CA ALA A 66 -18.36 0.61 11.13
C ALA A 66 -17.55 -0.43 11.94
N PHE A 67 -16.31 -0.71 11.55
CA PHE A 67 -15.38 -1.55 12.31
C PHE A 67 -14.83 -0.84 13.56
N GLY A 68 -15.02 0.48 13.70
CA GLY A 68 -14.61 1.24 14.89
C GLY A 68 -13.35 2.08 14.72
N TYR A 69 -12.85 2.26 13.49
CA TYR A 69 -11.71 3.12 13.20
C TYR A 69 -12.08 4.61 13.26
N GLU A 70 -11.09 5.44 13.57
CA GLU A 70 -11.08 6.82 13.09
C GLU A 70 -10.62 6.81 11.63
N VAL A 71 -11.37 7.48 10.73
CA VAL A 71 -11.10 7.44 9.29
C VAL A 71 -10.75 8.82 8.76
N LYS A 72 -9.62 8.92 8.05
CA LYS A 72 -9.23 10.10 7.29
C LYS A 72 -9.25 9.81 5.80
N THR A 73 -10.22 10.37 5.09
CA THR A 73 -10.25 10.31 3.62
C THR A 73 -9.47 11.49 3.05
N ILE A 74 -8.44 11.22 2.25
CA ILE A 74 -7.50 12.24 1.75
C ILE A 74 -7.37 12.21 0.23
N ASP A 75 -6.89 13.32 -0.35
CA ASP A 75 -6.26 13.26 -1.67
C ASP A 75 -4.84 12.69 -1.54
N GLY A 76 -4.62 11.49 -2.05
CA GLY A 76 -3.34 10.79 -1.95
C GLY A 76 -2.23 11.39 -2.82
N HIS A 77 -2.55 12.40 -3.64
CA HIS A 77 -1.57 13.17 -4.43
C HIS A 77 -1.32 14.58 -3.88
N ASN A 78 -1.99 14.93 -2.77
CA ASN A 78 -1.75 16.18 -2.07
C ASN A 78 -0.79 15.94 -0.88
N TRP A 79 0.37 16.59 -0.94
CA TRP A 79 1.43 16.40 0.07
C TRP A 79 1.01 16.84 1.47
N ASP A 80 0.25 17.93 1.59
CA ASP A 80 -0.21 18.45 2.88
C ASP A 80 -1.20 17.49 3.53
N ASP A 81 -2.15 16.96 2.75
CA ASP A 81 -3.12 15.96 3.19
C ASP A 81 -2.42 14.68 3.67
N VAL A 82 -1.44 14.18 2.89
CA VAL A 82 -0.67 12.98 3.21
C VAL A 82 0.14 13.19 4.49
N PHE A 83 0.87 14.30 4.59
CA PHE A 83 1.68 14.60 5.76
C PHE A 83 0.81 14.73 7.02
N ALA A 84 -0.27 15.51 6.96
CA ALA A 84 -1.19 15.69 8.08
C ALA A 84 -1.87 14.38 8.53
N ALA A 85 -2.11 13.45 7.60
CA ALA A 85 -2.65 12.13 7.93
C ALA A 85 -1.60 11.21 8.58
N LEU A 86 -0.39 11.17 8.01
CA LEU A 86 0.69 10.31 8.51
C LEU A 86 1.24 10.79 9.86
N THR A 87 1.29 12.09 10.11
CA THR A 87 1.76 12.66 11.40
C THR A 87 0.64 12.91 12.39
N ALA A 88 -0.57 12.40 12.14
CA ALA A 88 -1.67 12.52 13.08
C ALA A 88 -1.32 11.83 14.40
N GLU A 89 -1.50 12.53 15.52
CA GLU A 89 -1.30 11.95 16.86
C GLU A 89 -2.27 10.78 17.09
N PRO A 90 -1.83 9.69 17.76
CA PRO A 90 -2.72 8.58 18.09
C PRO A 90 -3.90 9.05 18.96
N GLY A 91 -5.12 8.67 18.56
CA GLY A 91 -6.34 8.87 19.34
C GLY A 91 -6.71 7.64 20.17
N ASP A 92 -7.95 7.63 20.66
CA ASP A 92 -8.53 6.49 21.40
C ASP A 92 -8.90 5.30 20.49
N LYS A 93 -8.98 5.55 19.17
CA LYS A 93 -9.33 4.56 18.13
C LYS A 93 -8.13 4.37 17.20
N PRO A 94 -7.97 3.17 16.62
CA PRO A 94 -6.99 2.99 15.54
C PRO A 94 -7.37 3.87 14.34
N LEU A 95 -6.35 4.40 13.66
CA LEU A 95 -6.51 5.28 12.51
C LEU A 95 -6.44 4.48 11.21
N ALA A 96 -7.42 4.70 10.33
CA ALA A 96 -7.37 4.27 8.94
C ALA A 96 -7.35 5.48 8.00
N ILE A 97 -6.41 5.50 7.07
CA ILE A 97 -6.28 6.52 6.03
C ILE A 97 -6.84 5.92 4.74
N VAL A 98 -7.81 6.58 4.13
CA VAL A 98 -8.38 6.22 2.84
C VAL A 98 -7.87 7.23 1.81
N ALA A 99 -6.81 6.87 1.10
CA ALA A 99 -6.14 7.73 0.14
C ALA A 99 -6.75 7.55 -1.25
N LYS A 100 -7.37 8.60 -1.79
CA LYS A 100 -7.84 8.63 -3.18
C LYS A 100 -6.63 8.85 -4.07
N THR A 101 -6.35 7.91 -4.97
CA THR A 101 -5.17 7.99 -5.84
C THR A 101 -5.56 7.69 -7.29
N LEU A 102 -4.56 7.80 -8.17
CA LEU A 102 -4.67 7.49 -9.59
C LEU A 102 -3.51 6.54 -9.89
N LYS A 103 -3.82 5.37 -10.43
CA LYS A 103 -2.81 4.39 -10.83
C LYS A 103 -2.02 4.96 -12.01
N GLY A 104 -0.69 4.97 -11.89
CA GLY A 104 0.17 5.58 -12.91
C GLY A 104 0.25 7.12 -12.85
N TRP A 105 -0.15 7.73 -11.73
CA TRP A 105 -0.11 9.19 -11.59
C TRP A 105 1.27 9.77 -11.93
N GLY A 106 1.26 10.90 -12.65
CA GLY A 106 2.46 11.59 -13.09
C GLY A 106 2.96 11.17 -14.48
N VAL A 107 2.50 10.05 -15.05
CA VAL A 107 2.90 9.61 -16.40
C VAL A 107 1.68 9.45 -17.30
N LYS A 108 1.60 10.20 -18.40
CA LYS A 108 0.39 10.27 -19.25
C LYS A 108 0.01 8.90 -19.81
N GLU A 109 1.00 8.14 -20.28
CA GLU A 109 0.79 6.79 -20.81
C GLU A 109 0.17 5.84 -19.76
N LEU A 110 0.63 5.91 -18.51
CA LEU A 110 0.21 5.00 -17.45
C LEU A 110 -1.22 5.26 -16.96
N LEU A 111 -1.76 6.46 -17.22
CA LEU A 111 -3.15 6.80 -16.94
C LEU A 111 -4.12 6.12 -17.92
N SER A 112 -3.64 5.75 -19.11
CA SER A 112 -4.44 5.17 -20.19
C SER A 112 -4.08 3.71 -20.43
N GLY A 113 -4.56 2.80 -19.58
CA GLY A 113 -4.42 1.36 -19.81
C GLY A 113 -4.26 0.57 -18.52
N ASN A 114 -4.04 -0.75 -18.67
CA ASN A 114 -3.73 -1.62 -17.55
C ASN A 114 -2.22 -1.87 -17.48
N TYR A 115 -1.56 -1.12 -16.60
CA TYR A 115 -0.13 -1.18 -16.30
C TYR A 115 0.19 -1.83 -14.95
N HIS A 116 -0.73 -2.59 -14.36
CA HIS A 116 -0.54 -3.15 -13.00
C HIS A 116 0.75 -3.96 -12.84
N GLY A 117 1.12 -4.74 -13.85
CA GLY A 117 2.33 -5.55 -13.86
C GLY A 117 3.01 -5.55 -15.23
N LYS A 118 2.83 -4.48 -16.01
CA LYS A 118 3.45 -4.33 -17.33
C LYS A 118 4.51 -3.25 -17.27
N PRO A 119 5.74 -3.52 -17.72
CA PRO A 119 6.76 -2.49 -17.80
C PRO A 119 6.38 -1.44 -18.86
N VAL A 120 6.88 -0.22 -18.67
CA VAL A 120 6.91 0.78 -19.75
C VAL A 120 7.84 0.24 -20.84
N ALA A 121 7.40 0.33 -22.10
CA ALA A 121 8.23 -0.08 -23.23
C ALA A 121 9.52 0.76 -23.28
N GLU A 122 10.65 0.16 -23.66
CA GLU A 122 11.96 0.83 -23.64
C GLU A 122 11.96 2.16 -24.42
N ASP A 123 11.33 2.17 -25.60
CA ASP A 123 11.18 3.36 -26.45
C ASP A 123 10.37 4.49 -25.80
N ASN A 124 9.52 4.18 -24.80
CA ASN A 124 8.66 5.13 -24.11
C ASN A 124 9.24 5.63 -22.78
N VAL A 125 10.32 5.02 -22.27
CA VAL A 125 10.89 5.37 -20.95
C VAL A 125 11.29 6.85 -20.88
N ALA A 126 11.93 7.38 -21.92
CA ALA A 126 12.34 8.78 -21.96
C ALA A 126 11.14 9.74 -21.88
N ALA A 127 10.02 9.39 -22.52
CA ALA A 127 8.79 10.18 -22.47
C ALA A 127 8.13 10.09 -21.08
N ALA A 128 8.12 8.91 -20.47
CA ALA A 128 7.59 8.72 -19.11
C ALA A 128 8.38 9.52 -18.06
N ILE A 129 9.71 9.58 -18.19
CA ILE A 129 10.56 10.43 -17.34
C ILE A 129 10.25 11.91 -17.56
N ALA A 130 10.11 12.35 -18.81
CA ALA A 130 9.76 13.73 -19.12
C ALA A 130 8.40 14.14 -18.53
N ASP A 131 7.40 13.24 -18.55
CA ASP A 131 6.11 13.47 -17.90
C ASP A 131 6.25 13.65 -16.37
N LEU A 132 7.11 12.85 -15.72
CA LEU A 132 7.41 13.01 -14.29
C LEU A 132 8.11 14.33 -13.99
N ASP A 133 9.07 14.75 -14.83
CA ASP A 133 9.76 16.04 -14.69
C ASP A 133 8.78 17.21 -14.81
N GLU A 134 7.88 17.16 -15.81
CA GLU A 134 6.79 18.13 -15.96
C GLU A 134 5.91 18.17 -14.69
N LYS A 135 5.55 17.00 -14.16
CA LYS A 135 4.75 16.90 -12.93
C LYS A 135 5.48 17.46 -11.72
N ALA A 136 6.78 17.22 -11.59
CA ALA A 136 7.61 17.76 -10.52
C ALA A 136 7.66 19.30 -10.57
N VAL A 137 7.76 19.90 -11.77
CA VAL A 137 7.67 21.34 -11.97
C VAL A 137 6.29 21.89 -11.56
N GLU A 138 5.21 21.22 -11.97
CA GLU A 138 3.83 21.61 -11.62
C GLU A 138 3.61 21.65 -10.09
N LEU A 139 4.20 20.69 -9.38
CA LEU A 139 4.13 20.59 -7.91
C LEU A 139 5.12 21.53 -7.19
N GLY A 140 5.93 22.29 -7.93
CA GLY A 140 6.91 23.21 -7.36
C GLY A 140 8.16 22.52 -6.78
N VAL A 141 8.39 21.25 -7.08
CA VAL A 141 9.52 20.44 -6.58
C VAL A 141 10.60 20.17 -7.63
N GLY A 142 10.41 20.59 -8.88
CA GLY A 142 11.33 20.30 -10.00
C GLY A 142 12.74 20.93 -9.89
N ASN A 143 12.97 21.82 -8.94
CA ASN A 143 14.28 22.44 -8.67
C ASN A 143 14.89 22.00 -7.33
N LEU A 144 14.26 21.06 -6.62
CA LEU A 144 14.86 20.50 -5.41
C LEU A 144 16.06 19.66 -5.86
N VAL A 145 17.25 20.05 -5.40
CA VAL A 145 18.42 19.18 -5.48
C VAL A 145 18.10 17.96 -4.61
N ASP A 146 18.48 16.78 -5.07
CA ASP A 146 18.34 15.49 -4.36
C ASP A 146 19.23 15.42 -3.09
N SER A 147 19.44 16.57 -2.43
CA SER A 147 20.42 16.80 -1.36
C SER A 147 20.09 16.11 -0.05
N GLU A 148 18.92 15.49 0.03
CA GLU A 148 18.52 14.60 1.13
C GLU A 148 17.72 13.42 0.58
N ALA A 149 18.08 12.88 -0.59
CA ALA A 149 17.61 11.53 -0.93
C ALA A 149 17.91 10.66 0.28
N LEU A 150 16.85 10.13 0.92
CA LEU A 150 16.98 9.17 2.00
C LEU A 150 18.02 8.16 1.52
N ASP A 151 19.07 7.95 2.31
CA ASP A 151 20.08 6.93 2.01
C ASP A 151 19.39 5.57 2.20
N ILE A 152 18.53 5.22 1.23
CA ILE A 152 17.78 3.99 1.16
C ILE A 152 18.81 2.96 0.75
N THR A 153 19.55 2.48 1.74
CA THR A 153 20.44 1.35 1.56
C THR A 153 19.58 0.17 1.13
N THR A 154 19.71 -0.26 -0.13
CA THR A 154 19.14 -1.53 -0.56
C THR A 154 19.73 -2.62 0.34
N PRO A 155 18.92 -3.37 1.09
CA PRO A 155 19.44 -4.51 1.85
C PRO A 155 20.20 -5.43 0.90
N ALA A 156 21.34 -5.95 1.34
CA ALA A 156 22.08 -6.93 0.55
C ALA A 156 21.12 -8.06 0.14
N ALA A 157 21.10 -8.40 -1.15
CA ALA A 157 20.28 -9.50 -1.64
C ALA A 157 20.59 -10.75 -0.83
N VAL A 158 19.59 -11.28 -0.12
CA VAL A 158 19.74 -12.58 0.53
C VAL A 158 19.85 -13.61 -0.59
N ALA A 159 20.86 -14.49 -0.50
CA ALA A 159 20.99 -15.58 -1.45
C ALA A 159 19.67 -16.34 -1.51
N ARG A 160 19.12 -16.49 -2.72
CA ARG A 160 17.91 -17.28 -2.93
C ARG A 160 18.15 -18.68 -2.36
N PRO A 161 17.20 -19.29 -1.62
CA PRO A 161 17.24 -20.72 -1.36
C PRO A 161 17.48 -21.47 -2.67
N SER A 162 18.18 -22.61 -2.62
CA SER A 162 18.62 -23.33 -3.81
C SER A 162 17.49 -23.53 -4.82
N ASP A 163 17.81 -23.44 -6.12
CA ASP A 163 16.88 -23.73 -7.23
C ASP A 163 16.46 -25.22 -7.32
N GLY A 164 16.72 -25.99 -6.25
CA GLY A 164 16.31 -27.37 -6.15
C GLY A 164 14.80 -27.49 -5.93
N PRO A 165 14.19 -28.63 -6.27
CA PRO A 165 12.79 -28.88 -5.96
C PRO A 165 12.54 -28.74 -4.46
N ILE A 166 11.66 -27.80 -4.08
CA ILE A 166 11.17 -27.66 -2.72
C ILE A 166 10.20 -28.82 -2.50
N SER A 167 10.59 -29.79 -1.66
CA SER A 167 9.71 -30.87 -1.23
C SER A 167 9.05 -30.48 0.09
N ALA A 168 7.72 -30.59 0.15
CA ALA A 168 6.98 -30.48 1.40
C ALA A 168 7.03 -31.78 2.24
N GLY A 169 7.84 -32.76 1.83
CA GLY A 169 7.82 -34.12 2.39
C GLY A 169 6.57 -34.90 1.95
N SER A 170 6.40 -36.11 2.47
CA SER A 170 5.14 -36.85 2.33
C SER A 170 4.21 -36.54 3.52
N LEU A 171 2.91 -36.72 3.31
CA LEU A 171 1.93 -36.63 4.40
C LEU A 171 2.27 -37.61 5.54
N ALA A 172 2.82 -38.78 5.22
CA ALA A 172 3.21 -39.77 6.22
C ALA A 172 4.36 -39.27 7.12
N ASP A 173 5.33 -38.55 6.53
CA ASP A 173 6.43 -37.96 7.30
C ASP A 173 5.91 -36.84 8.21
N ALA A 174 5.02 -36.00 7.69
CA ALA A 174 4.40 -34.92 8.47
C ALA A 174 3.57 -35.46 9.64
N LEU A 175 2.81 -36.54 9.44
CA LEU A 175 2.03 -37.19 10.49
C LEU A 175 2.94 -37.80 11.57
N THR A 176 4.01 -38.48 11.15
CA THR A 176 4.99 -39.06 12.08
C THR A 176 5.65 -37.98 12.95
N GLU A 177 5.99 -36.82 12.38
CA GLU A 177 6.62 -35.71 13.09
C GLU A 177 5.72 -35.11 14.19
N VAL A 178 4.40 -35.10 13.96
CA VAL A 178 3.41 -34.66 14.96
C VAL A 178 2.87 -35.80 15.85
N GLY A 179 3.45 -37.00 15.73
CA GLY A 179 3.09 -38.17 16.54
C GLY A 179 1.73 -38.78 16.20
N LEU A 180 1.28 -38.65 14.94
CA LEU A 180 0.06 -39.25 14.39
C LEU A 180 0.36 -40.49 13.52
#